data_AF-A0A2V6TDZ5-F1
#
_entry.id   AF-A0A2V6TDZ5-F1
#
_cell.length_a   1.000
_cell.length_b   1.000
_cell.length_c   1.000
_cell.angle_alpha   90.00
_cell.angle_beta   90.00
_cell.angle_gamma   90.00
#
_symmetry.space_group_name_H-M   'P 1'
#
loop_
_entity.id
_entity.type
_entity.pdbx_description
1 polymer ?
#
loop_
_entity_poly.entity_id
_entity_poly.type
_entity_poly.pdbx_seq_one_letter_code
_entity_poly.pdbx_strand_id
1 'polypeptide(L)'
;MLLGLGPDDVSRLTDASHVVSEVTVRAPAAGVVIARGVNPGQVVSAGQELFTVTDLGTVWAIGDLYEKDFPAVRVGSEATVTVPVSTGAPLRGRVAYIDPRVDPATRTAKVRVEVPNKGGDLRLGIYVTLGFETRSGGHVTLVPRNAVQSVGNRNVVYVLVKGGEGRFAERTLKLGAALGESLEVLDGVKPGELVVTAGSFFLRAEAGRTRSGG
;
A
#
# COMPACT_ATOMS: atom_id res chain seq x y z
N MET A 1 17.40 38.57 -0.67
CA MET A 1 18.49 37.82 -0.01
C MET A 1 19.40 37.28 -1.10
N LEU A 2 20.61 37.84 -1.28
CA LEU A 2 21.43 37.62 -2.48
C LEU A 2 22.65 36.67 -2.29
N LEU A 3 22.92 36.19 -1.07
CA LEU A 3 24.10 35.32 -0.79
C LEU A 3 23.85 34.26 0.30
N GLY A 4 22.61 34.02 0.72
CA GLY A 4 22.34 33.16 1.89
C GLY A 4 22.87 33.70 3.22
N LEU A 5 23.33 34.95 3.26
CA LEU A 5 23.73 35.67 4.47
C LEU A 5 22.51 35.81 5.39
N GLY A 6 22.66 35.36 6.63
CA GLY A 6 21.65 35.58 7.66
C GLY A 6 21.57 37.08 8.02
N PRO A 7 20.47 37.55 8.61
CA PRO A 7 20.35 38.92 9.10
C PRO A 7 21.48 39.30 10.08
N ASP A 8 21.99 38.31 10.82
CA ASP A 8 23.11 38.49 11.74
C ASP A 8 24.45 38.77 11.03
N ASP A 9 24.67 38.19 9.85
CA ASP A 9 25.91 38.42 9.07
C ASP A 9 25.91 39.80 8.41
N VAL A 10 24.73 40.31 8.03
CA VAL A 10 24.57 41.67 7.48
C VAL A 10 24.88 42.73 8.56
N SER A 11 24.54 42.47 9.82
CA SER A 11 24.83 43.39 10.93
C SER A 11 26.33 43.51 11.26
N ARG A 12 27.13 42.50 10.90
CA ARG A 12 28.59 42.50 11.08
C ARG A 12 29.35 43.22 9.96
N LEU A 13 28.70 43.37 8.80
CA LEU A 13 29.25 44.09 7.64
C LEU A 13 29.09 45.62 7.75
N THR A 14 28.26 46.11 8.68
CA THR A 14 28.09 47.56 8.91
C THR A 14 29.18 48.20 9.79
N ASP A 15 30.02 47.39 10.45
CA ASP A 15 31.20 47.88 11.16
C ASP A 15 32.40 47.96 10.21
N ALA A 16 32.70 49.17 9.73
CA ALA A 16 33.78 49.47 8.77
C ALA A 16 35.22 49.18 9.26
N SER A 17 35.39 48.64 10.47
CA SER A 17 36.67 48.24 11.05
C SER A 17 37.05 46.78 10.78
N HIS A 18 36.15 45.97 10.19
CA HIS A 18 36.38 44.55 9.93
C HIS A 18 36.20 44.24 8.44
N VAL A 19 37.30 44.19 7.69
CA VAL A 19 37.31 43.65 6.32
C VAL A 19 37.13 42.13 6.44
N VAL A 20 35.94 41.64 6.15
CA VAL A 20 35.61 40.21 6.22
C VAL A 20 36.06 39.54 4.92
N SER A 21 37.28 38.98 4.90
CA SER A 21 37.82 38.22 3.76
C SER A 21 37.37 36.75 3.73
N GLU A 22 36.68 36.28 4.76
CA GLU A 22 36.22 34.90 4.91
C GLU A 22 34.71 34.88 5.21
N VAL A 23 33.93 34.20 4.36
CA VAL A 23 32.47 34.06 4.53
C VAL A 23 32.14 32.59 4.74
N THR A 24 31.53 32.27 5.89
CA THR A 24 31.03 30.92 6.16
C THR A 24 29.65 30.72 5.52
N VAL A 25 29.56 29.87 4.50
CA VAL A 25 28.27 29.48 3.92
C VAL A 25 27.68 28.33 4.75
N ARG A 26 26.52 28.54 5.35
CA ARG A 26 25.81 27.52 6.16
C ARG A 26 24.77 26.78 5.32
N ALA A 27 24.48 25.55 5.69
CA ALA A 27 23.39 24.79 5.08
C ALA A 27 22.05 25.48 5.36
N PRO A 28 21.17 25.66 4.35
CA PRO A 28 19.89 26.35 4.53
C PRO A 28 18.86 25.51 5.31
N ALA A 29 19.08 24.20 5.43
CA ALA A 29 18.22 23.28 6.17
C ALA A 29 19.04 22.11 6.75
N ALA A 30 18.48 21.44 7.76
CA ALA A 30 18.99 20.17 8.23
C ALA A 30 18.80 19.09 7.16
N GLY A 31 19.82 18.27 6.92
CA GLY A 31 19.76 17.21 5.91
C GLY A 31 21.11 16.51 5.75
N VAL A 32 21.17 15.57 4.81
CA VAL A 32 22.38 14.84 4.44
C VAL A 32 22.94 15.42 3.14
N VAL A 33 24.26 15.63 3.12
CA VAL A 33 24.98 16.05 1.90
C VAL A 33 25.02 14.87 0.94
N ILE A 34 24.28 14.94 -0.17
CA ILE A 34 24.23 13.89 -1.18
C ILE A 34 25.23 14.12 -2.32
N ALA A 35 25.70 15.36 -2.49
CA ALA A 35 26.75 15.70 -3.44
C ALA A 35 27.60 16.87 -2.92
N ARG A 36 28.90 16.81 -3.24
CA ARG A 36 29.87 17.88 -2.99
C ARG A 36 30.53 18.25 -4.31
N GLY A 37 30.25 19.45 -4.80
CA GLY A 37 30.76 19.99 -6.06
C GLY A 37 32.07 20.78 -5.95
N VAL A 38 32.67 20.86 -4.74
CA VAL A 38 33.88 21.66 -4.49
C VAL A 38 34.89 20.91 -3.63
N ASN A 39 36.17 21.21 -3.84
CA ASN A 39 37.26 20.75 -2.97
C ASN A 39 38.01 21.93 -2.33
N PRO A 40 38.70 21.72 -1.19
CA PRO A 40 39.54 22.75 -0.58
C PRO A 40 40.58 23.30 -1.57
N GLY A 41 40.72 24.63 -1.63
CA GLY A 41 41.65 25.32 -2.54
C GLY A 41 41.11 25.58 -3.95
N GLN A 42 39.89 25.14 -4.26
CA GLN A 42 39.25 25.41 -5.55
C GLN A 42 38.63 26.81 -5.57
N VAL A 43 38.89 27.58 -6.63
CA VAL A 43 38.19 28.84 -6.90
C VAL A 43 36.76 28.52 -7.34
N VAL A 44 35.78 29.15 -6.70
CA VAL A 44 34.35 28.96 -6.97
C VAL A 44 33.77 30.20 -7.63
N SER A 45 32.93 29.99 -8.63
CA SER A 45 32.24 31.08 -9.35
C SER A 45 30.84 31.31 -8.78
N ALA A 46 30.33 32.53 -8.92
CA ALA A 46 28.94 32.83 -8.58
C ALA A 46 27.98 31.93 -9.40
N GLY A 47 27.05 31.26 -8.72
CA GLY A 47 26.10 30.32 -9.33
C GLY A 47 26.58 28.87 -9.42
N GLN A 48 27.82 28.57 -9.02
CA GLN A 48 28.29 27.19 -8.93
C GLN A 48 27.64 26.48 -7.74
N GLU A 49 27.05 25.31 -7.99
CA GLU A 49 26.51 24.46 -6.93
C GLU A 49 27.65 23.86 -6.10
N LEU A 50 27.68 24.18 -4.81
CA LEU A 50 28.76 23.75 -3.92
C LEU A 50 28.43 22.43 -3.22
N PHE A 51 27.20 22.31 -2.73
CA PHE A 51 26.70 21.16 -1.99
C PHE A 51 25.20 20.97 -2.26
N THR A 52 24.78 19.72 -2.39
CA THR A 52 23.36 19.36 -2.42
C THR A 52 22.99 18.74 -1.07
N VAL A 53 22.06 19.38 -0.35
CA VAL A 53 21.59 18.94 0.98
C VAL A 53 20.14 18.51 0.86
N THR A 54 19.85 17.26 1.24
CA THR A 54 18.50 16.68 1.20
C THR A 54 18.13 16.09 2.54
N ASP A 55 16.92 16.37 3.02
CA ASP A 55 16.36 15.70 4.19
C ASP A 55 15.98 14.25 3.83
N LEU A 56 16.62 13.28 4.49
CA LEU A 56 16.34 11.85 4.32
C LEU A 56 15.36 11.32 5.38
N GLY A 57 14.79 12.17 6.23
CA GLY A 57 13.82 11.78 7.25
C GLY A 57 12.52 11.19 6.66
N THR A 58 12.14 11.62 5.46
CA THR A 58 11.09 11.00 4.65
C THR A 58 11.62 10.77 3.24
N VAL A 59 11.44 9.56 2.73
CA VAL A 59 11.87 9.20 1.37
C VAL A 59 10.68 8.79 0.52
N TRP A 60 10.83 8.93 -0.79
CA TRP A 60 9.83 8.49 -1.76
C TRP A 60 10.23 7.15 -2.37
N ALA A 61 9.35 6.17 -2.25
CA ALA A 61 9.41 4.95 -3.02
C ALA A 61 8.54 5.11 -4.27
N ILE A 62 9.15 4.95 -5.45
CA ILE A 62 8.45 5.02 -6.73
C ILE A 62 8.28 3.60 -7.25
N GLY A 63 7.05 3.23 -7.59
CA GLY A 63 6.74 1.93 -8.18
C GLY A 63 5.83 2.03 -9.39
N ASP A 64 5.64 0.90 -10.03
CA ASP A 64 4.75 0.72 -11.17
C ASP A 64 3.45 0.05 -10.70
N LEU A 65 2.33 0.74 -10.88
CA LEU A 65 0.99 0.24 -10.58
C LEU A 65 0.33 -0.22 -11.87
N TYR A 66 -0.16 -1.46 -11.92
CA TYR A 66 -0.89 -1.98 -13.07
C TYR A 66 -2.32 -1.43 -13.14
N GLU A 67 -2.83 -1.24 -14.35
CA GLU A 67 -4.19 -0.73 -14.61
C GLU A 67 -5.28 -1.52 -13.86
N LYS A 68 -5.15 -2.85 -13.76
CA LYS A 68 -6.09 -3.73 -13.05
C LYS A 68 -6.23 -3.40 -11.55
N ASP A 69 -5.21 -2.80 -10.96
CA ASP A 69 -5.13 -2.52 -9.52
C ASP A 69 -5.51 -1.07 -9.19
N PHE A 70 -5.76 -0.22 -10.20
CA PHE A 70 -6.17 1.19 -10.01
C PHE A 70 -7.42 1.37 -9.15
N PRO A 71 -8.47 0.53 -9.24
CA PRO A 71 -9.66 0.68 -8.40
C PRO A 71 -9.37 0.46 -6.90
N ALA A 72 -8.31 -0.28 -6.59
CA ALA A 72 -7.95 -0.68 -5.23
C ALA A 72 -6.97 0.28 -4.56
N VAL A 73 -6.13 0.99 -5.34
CA VAL A 73 -5.11 1.90 -4.82
C VAL A 73 -5.51 3.34 -5.08
N ARG A 74 -5.60 4.14 -4.02
CA ARG A 74 -5.92 5.57 -4.09
C ARG A 74 -4.86 6.40 -3.39
N VAL A 75 -4.82 7.70 -3.68
CA VAL A 75 -4.05 8.64 -2.86
C VAL A 75 -4.53 8.52 -1.41
N GLY A 76 -3.59 8.37 -0.49
CA GLY A 76 -3.86 8.10 0.92
C GLY A 76 -3.94 6.62 1.29
N SER A 77 -3.93 5.67 0.34
CA SER A 77 -3.85 4.24 0.67
C SER A 77 -2.57 3.90 1.45
N GLU A 78 -2.68 2.97 2.40
CA GLU A 78 -1.51 2.42 3.08
C GLU A 78 -0.74 1.50 2.13
N ALA A 79 0.59 1.61 2.20
CA ALA A 79 1.50 0.81 1.41
C ALA A 79 2.60 0.25 2.31
N THR A 80 2.96 -1.00 2.07
CA THR A 80 4.04 -1.70 2.76
C THR A 80 5.25 -1.74 1.83
N VAL A 81 6.38 -1.26 2.31
CA VAL A 81 7.63 -1.16 1.56
C VAL A 81 8.62 -2.16 2.13
N THR A 82 9.01 -3.13 1.30
CA THR A 82 9.97 -4.17 1.66
C THR A 82 11.24 -3.98 0.86
N VAL A 83 12.38 -3.97 1.55
CA VAL A 83 13.70 -3.91 0.91
C VAL A 83 14.22 -5.35 0.80
N PRO A 84 14.45 -5.89 -0.40
CA PRO A 84 14.85 -7.30 -0.57
C PRO A 84 16.16 -7.68 0.15
N VAL A 85 17.04 -6.70 0.36
CA VAL A 85 18.38 -6.89 0.97
C VAL A 85 18.35 -6.70 2.49
N SER A 86 17.23 -6.23 3.06
CA SER A 86 17.11 -5.99 4.49
C SER A 86 16.44 -7.18 5.19
N THR A 87 17.02 -7.65 6.29
CA THR A 87 16.37 -8.58 7.23
C THR A 87 15.40 -7.87 8.19
N GLY A 88 15.23 -6.55 8.02
CA GLY A 88 14.38 -5.72 8.85
C GLY A 88 12.88 -5.92 8.59
N ALA A 89 12.08 -5.41 9.52
CA ALA A 89 10.63 -5.37 9.37
C ALA A 89 10.24 -4.49 8.16
N PRO A 90 9.15 -4.84 7.46
CA PRO A 90 8.66 -4.01 6.36
C PRO A 90 8.26 -2.63 6.87
N LEU A 91 8.58 -1.60 6.09
CA LEU A 91 8.31 -0.21 6.42
C LEU A 91 6.91 0.16 5.94
N ARG A 92 6.21 1.00 6.71
CA ARG A 92 4.89 1.50 6.32
C ARG A 92 5.02 2.86 5.70
N GLY A 93 4.33 3.05 4.58
CA GLY A 93 4.23 4.31 3.87
C GLY A 93 2.79 4.59 3.44
N ARG A 94 2.60 5.75 2.83
CA ARG A 94 1.31 6.20 2.31
C ARG A 94 1.46 6.67 0.88
N VAL A 95 0.49 6.31 0.03
CA VAL A 95 0.44 6.80 -1.36
C VAL A 95 0.22 8.31 -1.34
N ALA A 96 1.22 9.06 -1.79
CA ALA A 96 1.16 10.52 -1.88
C ALA A 96 0.66 10.98 -3.26
N TYR A 97 0.99 10.22 -4.31
CA TYR A 97 0.65 10.58 -5.68
C TYR A 97 0.58 9.36 -6.59
N ILE A 98 -0.34 9.40 -7.56
CA ILE A 98 -0.45 8.43 -8.65
C ILE A 98 -0.43 9.24 -9.94
N ASP A 99 0.49 8.92 -10.85
CA ASP A 99 0.56 9.58 -12.15
C ASP A 99 -0.71 9.27 -12.96
N PRO A 100 -1.45 10.28 -13.45
CA PRO A 100 -2.62 10.05 -14.29
C PRO A 100 -2.27 9.49 -15.67
N ARG A 101 -0.99 9.50 -16.07
CA ARG A 101 -0.53 8.92 -17.34
C ARG A 101 -0.15 7.45 -17.14
N VAL A 102 -0.71 6.61 -18.01
CA VAL A 102 -0.33 5.20 -18.13
C VAL A 102 0.69 5.07 -19.24
N ASP A 103 1.80 4.39 -18.97
CA ASP A 103 2.75 3.99 -19.99
C ASP A 103 2.10 2.89 -20.86
N PRO A 104 1.88 3.11 -22.17
CA PRO A 104 1.21 2.15 -23.03
C PRO A 104 2.05 0.88 -23.29
N ALA A 105 3.37 0.94 -23.11
CA ALA A 105 4.26 -0.21 -23.32
C ALA A 105 4.17 -1.20 -22.16
N THR A 106 4.13 -0.71 -20.92
CA THR A 106 4.07 -1.56 -19.71
C THR A 106 2.66 -1.69 -19.15
N ARG A 107 1.72 -0.85 -19.58
CA ARG A 107 0.37 -0.68 -19.00
C ARG A 107 0.41 -0.39 -17.50
N THR A 108 1.38 0.42 -17.08
CA THR A 108 1.56 0.84 -15.69
C THR A 108 1.51 2.36 -15.53
N ALA A 109 1.05 2.82 -14.37
CA ALA A 109 1.19 4.20 -13.92
C ALA A 109 2.25 4.27 -12.81
N LYS A 110 2.97 5.39 -12.74
CA LYS A 110 3.92 5.61 -11.65
C LYS A 110 3.18 5.99 -10.37
N VAL A 111 3.45 5.26 -9.28
CA VAL A 111 2.92 5.56 -7.95
C VAL A 111 4.06 6.01 -7.03
N ARG A 112 3.82 7.08 -6.27
CA ARG A 112 4.74 7.61 -5.28
C ARG A 112 4.21 7.35 -3.88
N VAL A 113 5.00 6.65 -3.08
CA VAL A 113 4.71 6.33 -1.69
C VAL A 113 5.69 7.10 -0.81
N GLU A 114 5.17 7.87 0.14
CA GLU A 114 5.94 8.52 1.19
C GLU A 114 6.20 7.54 2.33
N VAL A 115 7.48 7.35 2.66
CA VAL A 115 7.93 6.42 3.69
C VAL A 115 8.79 7.18 4.71
N PRO A 116 8.37 7.23 5.98
CA PRO A 116 9.23 7.74 7.05
C PRO A 116 10.47 6.87 7.19
N ASN A 117 11.66 7.47 7.13
CA ASN A 117 12.95 6.79 7.15
C ASN A 117 13.74 7.15 8.43
N LYS A 118 13.08 7.06 9.59
CA LYS A 118 13.69 7.45 10.88
C LYS A 118 14.91 6.60 11.27
N GLY A 119 14.99 5.36 10.78
CA GLY A 119 16.11 4.44 11.02
C GLY A 119 17.27 4.58 10.03
N GLY A 120 17.10 5.32 8.92
CA GLY A 120 18.10 5.40 7.85
C GLY A 120 18.26 4.10 7.04
N ASP A 121 17.35 3.14 7.22
CA ASP A 121 17.39 1.83 6.54
C ASP A 121 17.12 1.96 5.04
N LEU A 122 16.39 2.99 4.61
CA LEU A 122 16.15 3.27 3.20
C LEU A 122 17.24 4.19 2.64
N ARG A 123 18.13 3.59 1.84
CA ARG A 123 19.11 4.31 1.04
C ARG A 123 18.52 4.68 -0.32
N LEU A 124 18.90 5.85 -0.84
CA LEU A 124 18.50 6.26 -2.19
C LEU A 124 19.09 5.32 -3.24
N GLY A 125 18.33 5.05 -4.30
CA GLY A 125 18.77 4.24 -5.45
C GLY A 125 18.64 2.73 -5.27
N ILE A 126 18.13 2.23 -4.15
CA ILE A 126 17.87 0.79 -3.96
C ILE A 126 16.52 0.38 -4.57
N TYR A 127 16.43 -0.87 -5.00
CA TYR A 127 15.15 -1.46 -5.37
C TYR A 127 14.34 -1.83 -4.14
N VAL A 128 13.04 -1.57 -4.21
CA VAL A 128 12.07 -1.91 -3.16
C VAL A 128 10.84 -2.58 -3.77
N THR A 129 10.16 -3.39 -2.97
CA THR A 129 8.87 -3.97 -3.32
C THR A 129 7.78 -3.20 -2.58
N LEU A 130 6.77 -2.74 -3.33
CA LEU A 130 5.59 -2.10 -2.79
C LEU A 130 4.42 -3.09 -2.75
N GLY A 131 3.87 -3.29 -1.56
CA GLY A 131 2.60 -3.98 -1.36
C GLY A 131 1.51 -2.98 -1.00
N PHE A 132 0.34 -3.07 -1.64
CA PHE A 132 -0.82 -2.24 -1.31
C PHE A 132 -1.87 -3.12 -0.64
N GLU A 133 -2.33 -2.72 0.54
CA GLU A 133 -3.45 -3.40 1.18
C GLU A 133 -4.75 -2.93 0.53
N THR A 134 -5.40 -3.84 -0.19
CA THR A 134 -6.69 -3.59 -0.80
C THR A 134 -7.77 -3.92 0.24
N ARG A 135 -8.24 -2.91 0.97
CA ARG A 135 -9.52 -3.08 1.69
C ARG A 135 -10.60 -3.18 0.61
N SER A 136 -11.03 -4.39 0.27
CA SER A 136 -12.30 -4.58 -0.42
C SER A 136 -13.37 -3.99 0.52
N GLY A 137 -13.82 -2.77 0.19
CA GLY A 137 -14.50 -1.86 1.11
C GLY A 137 -15.96 -2.23 1.43
N GLY A 138 -16.31 -3.50 1.41
CA GLY A 138 -17.62 -3.99 1.81
C GLY A 138 -17.50 -4.92 3.00
N HIS A 139 -18.51 -4.91 3.88
CA HIS A 139 -18.75 -6.10 4.70
C HIS A 139 -19.09 -7.24 3.75
N VAL A 140 -18.10 -8.09 3.47
CA VAL A 140 -18.26 -9.26 2.62
C VAL A 140 -18.68 -10.45 3.47
N THR A 141 -19.70 -11.17 3.04
CA THR A 141 -20.08 -12.43 3.69
C THR A 141 -19.15 -13.51 3.17
N LEU A 142 -18.36 -14.10 4.03
CA LEU A 142 -17.47 -15.21 3.68
C LEU A 142 -18.11 -16.53 4.07
N VAL A 143 -18.02 -17.51 3.17
CA VAL A 143 -18.36 -18.91 3.46
C VAL A 143 -17.13 -19.79 3.26
N PRO A 144 -16.88 -20.77 4.14
CA PRO A 144 -15.82 -21.76 3.93
C PRO A 144 -16.01 -22.50 2.61
N ARG A 145 -14.92 -22.74 1.88
CA ARG A 145 -14.98 -23.40 0.56
C ARG A 145 -15.61 -24.79 0.61
N ASN A 146 -15.45 -25.51 1.72
CA ASN A 146 -16.04 -26.84 1.94
C ASN A 146 -17.56 -26.82 2.18
N ALA A 147 -18.17 -25.68 2.50
CA ALA A 147 -19.61 -25.54 2.65
C ALA A 147 -20.35 -25.38 1.32
N VAL A 148 -19.64 -24.99 0.26
CA VAL A 148 -20.20 -24.74 -1.06
C VAL A 148 -20.23 -26.04 -1.87
N GLN A 149 -21.40 -26.40 -2.38
CA GLN A 149 -21.57 -27.53 -3.30
C GLN A 149 -21.88 -27.04 -4.72
N SER A 150 -21.28 -27.65 -5.73
CA SER A 150 -21.69 -27.44 -7.12
C SER A 150 -22.75 -28.48 -7.51
N VAL A 151 -23.97 -28.04 -7.78
CA VAL A 151 -25.08 -28.86 -8.26
C VAL A 151 -25.42 -28.43 -9.69
N GLY A 152 -24.96 -29.21 -10.66
CA GLY A 152 -25.01 -28.81 -12.08
C GLY A 152 -24.15 -27.58 -12.33
N ASN A 153 -24.76 -26.51 -12.85
CA ASN A 153 -24.08 -25.23 -13.10
C ASN A 153 -24.33 -24.18 -12.00
N ARG A 154 -24.83 -24.59 -10.83
CA ARG A 154 -25.15 -23.70 -9.71
C ARG A 154 -24.28 -24.03 -8.51
N ASN A 155 -23.84 -22.99 -7.81
CA ASN A 155 -23.23 -23.12 -6.49
C ASN A 155 -24.34 -23.02 -5.45
N VAL A 156 -24.41 -23.97 -4.54
CA VAL A 156 -25.44 -24.03 -3.50
C VAL A 156 -24.82 -24.23 -2.13
N VAL A 157 -25.51 -23.77 -1.10
CA VAL A 157 -25.19 -24.01 0.31
C VAL A 157 -26.44 -24.43 1.06
N TYR A 158 -26.27 -25.20 2.13
CA TYR A 158 -27.34 -25.58 3.03
C TYR A 158 -27.26 -24.72 4.29
N VAL A 159 -28.31 -23.93 4.53
CA VAL A 159 -28.42 -23.04 5.68
C VAL A 159 -29.38 -23.65 6.71
N LEU A 160 -29.02 -23.62 7.99
CA LEU A 160 -29.90 -24.07 9.08
C LEU A 160 -31.04 -23.06 9.27
N VAL A 161 -32.28 -23.54 9.22
CA VAL A 161 -33.47 -22.71 9.45
C VAL A 161 -33.64 -22.45 10.95
N LYS A 162 -33.65 -21.18 11.36
CA LYS A 162 -33.91 -20.81 12.77
C LYS A 162 -35.28 -21.32 13.21
N GLY A 163 -35.30 -22.14 14.27
CA GLY A 163 -36.53 -22.76 14.81
C GLY A 163 -36.98 -24.05 14.12
N GLY A 164 -36.24 -24.52 13.10
CA GLY A 164 -36.46 -25.84 12.50
C GLY A 164 -35.53 -26.87 13.13
N GLU A 165 -36.08 -27.89 13.77
CA GLU A 165 -35.39 -29.06 14.35
C GLU A 165 -34.44 -29.74 13.33
N GLY A 166 -33.22 -29.22 13.14
CA GLY A 166 -32.26 -29.76 12.17
C GLY A 166 -32.71 -29.65 10.70
N ARG A 167 -33.59 -28.71 10.34
CA ARG A 167 -34.03 -28.52 8.95
C ARG A 167 -33.09 -27.60 8.19
N PHE A 168 -32.67 -28.04 7.01
CA PHE A 168 -31.78 -27.31 6.13
C PHE A 168 -32.51 -26.81 4.89
N ALA A 169 -32.24 -25.57 4.50
CA ALA A 169 -32.72 -25.00 3.24
C ALA A 169 -31.55 -24.89 2.24
N GLU A 170 -31.74 -25.45 1.04
CA GLU A 170 -30.83 -25.21 -0.08
C GLU A 170 -30.99 -23.77 -0.55
N ARG A 171 -29.88 -23.04 -0.66
CA ARG A 171 -29.84 -21.72 -1.28
C ARG A 171 -28.79 -21.68 -2.36
N THR A 172 -29.17 -21.11 -3.51
CA THR A 172 -28.21 -20.82 -4.57
C THR A 172 -27.37 -19.62 -4.16
N LEU A 173 -26.05 -19.74 -4.35
CA LEU A 173 -25.07 -18.72 -4.07
C LEU A 173 -24.61 -18.04 -5.36
N LYS A 174 -24.48 -16.72 -5.29
CA LYS A 174 -23.64 -15.95 -6.21
C LYS A 174 -22.31 -15.69 -5.53
N LEU A 175 -21.23 -16.25 -6.06
CA LEU A 175 -19.90 -16.17 -5.47
C LEU A 175 -19.10 -15.01 -6.07
N GLY A 176 -18.22 -14.42 -5.26
CA GLY A 176 -17.26 -13.38 -5.61
C GLY A 176 -15.82 -13.91 -5.60
N ALA A 177 -14.89 -13.11 -5.09
CA ALA A 177 -13.48 -13.46 -5.03
C ALA A 177 -13.20 -14.60 -4.04
N ALA A 178 -12.17 -15.41 -4.34
CA ALA A 178 -11.61 -16.37 -3.39
C ALA A 178 -10.59 -15.67 -2.48
N LEU A 179 -10.75 -15.82 -1.17
CA LEU A 179 -9.93 -15.20 -0.13
C LEU A 179 -9.35 -16.32 0.75
N GLY A 180 -8.24 -16.91 0.30
CA GLY A 180 -7.63 -18.07 0.95
C GLY A 180 -8.56 -19.29 0.96
N GLU A 181 -8.89 -19.79 2.15
CA GLU A 181 -9.79 -20.95 2.38
C GLU A 181 -11.29 -20.58 2.35
N SER A 182 -11.61 -19.30 2.16
CA SER A 182 -12.98 -18.79 2.13
C SER A 182 -13.34 -18.23 0.77
N LEU A 183 -14.64 -18.29 0.46
CA LEU A 183 -15.23 -17.71 -0.74
C LEU A 183 -16.14 -16.54 -0.35
N GLU A 184 -16.01 -15.43 -1.07
CA GLU A 184 -16.93 -14.31 -0.97
C GLU A 184 -18.32 -14.69 -1.52
N VAL A 185 -19.37 -14.37 -0.77
CA VAL A 185 -20.76 -14.50 -1.17
C VAL A 185 -21.30 -13.12 -1.50
N LEU A 186 -21.61 -12.91 -2.78
CA LEU A 186 -22.26 -11.70 -3.30
C LEU A 186 -23.77 -11.73 -3.05
N ASP A 187 -24.38 -12.92 -3.11
CA ASP A 187 -25.80 -13.12 -2.83
C ASP A 187 -26.11 -14.56 -2.40
N GLY A 188 -27.15 -14.74 -1.58
CA GLY A 188 -27.69 -16.04 -1.15
C GLY A 188 -27.56 -16.37 0.34
N VAL A 189 -26.65 -15.72 1.08
CA VAL A 189 -26.46 -15.91 2.54
C VAL A 189 -26.33 -14.57 3.24
N LYS A 190 -26.98 -14.45 4.40
CA LYS A 190 -26.91 -13.25 5.25
C LYS A 190 -25.88 -13.45 6.39
N PRO A 191 -25.23 -12.37 6.85
CA PRO A 191 -24.37 -12.43 8.02
C PRO A 191 -25.11 -13.03 9.23
N GLY A 192 -24.46 -13.98 9.92
CA GLY A 192 -25.00 -14.66 11.10
C GLY A 192 -25.89 -15.88 10.81
N GLU A 193 -26.05 -16.28 9.55
CA GLU A 193 -26.66 -17.57 9.19
C GLU A 193 -25.66 -18.72 9.34
N LEU A 194 -26.11 -19.85 9.91
CA LEU A 194 -25.29 -21.04 10.10
C LEU A 194 -25.30 -21.90 8.83
N VAL A 195 -24.12 -22.13 8.25
CA VAL A 195 -23.91 -22.95 7.05
C VAL A 195 -23.27 -24.28 7.41
N VAL A 196 -23.67 -25.34 6.71
CA VAL A 196 -23.11 -26.69 6.91
C VAL A 196 -21.76 -26.80 6.19
N THR A 197 -20.68 -27.01 6.93
CA THR A 197 -19.29 -27.09 6.42
C THR A 197 -18.78 -28.53 6.23
N ALA A 198 -19.30 -29.48 7.02
CA ALA A 198 -18.93 -30.89 6.96
C ALA A 198 -20.16 -31.77 7.23
N GLY A 199 -20.34 -32.84 6.45
CA GLY A 199 -21.48 -33.76 6.59
C GLY A 199 -22.64 -33.55 5.61
N SER A 200 -22.53 -32.60 4.68
CA SER A 200 -23.53 -32.34 3.62
C SER A 200 -23.81 -33.54 2.70
N PHE A 201 -22.94 -34.56 2.71
CA PHE A 201 -23.19 -35.85 2.04
C PHE A 201 -24.28 -36.69 2.74
N PHE A 202 -24.42 -36.60 4.07
CA PHE A 202 -25.42 -37.37 4.83
C PHE A 202 -26.83 -36.78 4.69
N LEU A 203 -26.96 -35.45 4.59
CA LEU A 203 -28.26 -34.79 4.35
C LEU A 203 -28.87 -35.12 2.99
N ARG A 204 -28.03 -35.51 2.02
CA ARG A 204 -28.46 -35.95 0.68
C ARG A 204 -29.22 -37.28 0.71
N ALA A 205 -28.99 -38.13 1.74
CA ALA A 205 -29.67 -39.41 1.90
C ALA A 205 -31.09 -39.25 2.49
N GLU A 206 -31.37 -38.14 3.18
CA GLU A 206 -32.65 -37.93 3.87
C GLU A 206 -33.63 -37.10 3.04
N ALA A 207 -33.15 -36.12 2.27
CA ALA A 207 -33.98 -35.32 1.37
C ALA A 207 -34.57 -36.13 0.18
N GLY A 208 -33.90 -37.22 -0.23
CA GLY A 208 -34.36 -38.10 -1.31
C GLY A 208 -35.52 -39.03 -0.92
N ARG A 209 -35.72 -39.32 0.38
CA ARG A 209 -36.78 -40.25 0.83
C ARG A 209 -38.17 -39.62 0.84
N THR A 210 -38.27 -38.30 0.96
CA THR A 210 -39.56 -37.59 1.10
C THR A 210 -40.27 -37.33 -0.23
N ARG A 211 -39.67 -37.68 -1.38
CA ARG A 211 -40.29 -37.49 -2.72
C ARG A 211 -40.73 -38.79 -3.41
N SER A 212 -40.56 -39.95 -2.78
CA SER A 212 -40.86 -41.28 -3.37
C SER A 212 -41.95 -42.06 -2.64
N GLY A 213 -42.63 -41.47 -1.66
CA GLY A 213 -43.72 -42.11 -0.92
C GLY A 213 -44.87 -41.14 -0.70
N GLY A 214 -45.81 -41.12 -1.65
CA GLY A 214 -47.01 -40.29 -1.65
C GLY A 214 -47.64 -40.31 -3.03
#